data_AF-A0A7X9INQ5-F1
#
_entry.id   AF-A0A7X9INQ5-F1
#
_cell.length_a   1.000
_cell.length_b   1.000
_cell.length_c   1.000
_cell.angle_alpha   90.00
_cell.angle_beta   90.00
_cell.angle_gamma   90.00
#
_symmetry.space_group_name_H-M   'P 1'
#
loop_
_entity.id
_entity.type
_entity.pdbx_description
1 polymer ?
#
loop_
_entity_poly.entity_id
_entity_poly.type
_entity_poly.pdbx_seq_one_letter_code
_entity_poly.pdbx_strand_id
1 'polypeptide(L)'
;MKEKVQSFPIPGRYQKKFILTLSFLLILSSLIAEAQQPLVADRLNGIFLKQILADTGQMITSPARWSRNNWLVFGLSLASSCAWLPVDNSIHEWIQDSHHPGLTSVSKVFSGAGQPLSLIGILSAGYLAGELTHSSSWRQTSLLAAESLLITELFVQFGKITFGRARPYNLEGALSFHPFTFRGQWQSFPSGHSAAAWAVATTVASRTRAGYLKA
;
A
#
# COMPACT_ATOMS: atom_id res chain seq x y z
N MET A 1 39.58 -5.59 7.58
CA MET A 1 39.38 -4.34 6.83
C MET A 1 38.04 -3.76 7.27
N LYS A 2 38.01 -2.70 8.08
CA LYS A 2 36.75 -2.08 8.53
C LYS A 2 36.24 -1.21 7.38
N GLU A 3 35.17 -1.61 6.72
CA GLU A 3 34.50 -0.77 5.73
C GLU A 3 34.06 0.53 6.39
N LYS A 4 34.43 1.66 5.78
CA LYS A 4 33.94 2.98 6.16
C LYS A 4 32.43 2.98 5.94
N VAL A 5 31.66 2.95 7.02
CA VAL A 5 30.23 3.30 6.99
C VAL A 5 30.14 4.70 6.39
N GLN A 6 29.64 4.79 5.15
CA GLN A 6 29.35 6.05 4.50
C GLN A 6 28.09 6.60 5.20
N SER A 7 28.29 7.37 6.27
CA SER A 7 27.21 8.07 6.96
C SER A 7 26.66 9.13 6.01
N PHE A 8 25.41 8.99 5.56
CA PHE A 8 24.75 10.04 4.82
C PHE A 8 24.39 11.19 5.79
N PRO A 9 24.32 12.44 5.31
CA PRO A 9 24.02 13.56 6.18
C PRO A 9 22.62 13.41 6.80
N ILE A 10 22.57 13.40 8.14
CA ILE A 10 21.33 13.42 8.92
C ILE A 10 20.52 14.65 8.50
N PRO A 11 19.21 14.50 8.24
CA PRO A 11 18.41 15.60 7.74
C PRO A 11 18.40 16.75 8.74
N GLY A 12 18.80 17.93 8.28
CA GLY A 12 18.83 19.14 9.10
C GLY A 12 17.44 19.51 9.62
N ARG A 13 17.36 20.31 10.68
CA ARG A 13 16.08 20.75 11.29
C ARG A 13 15.07 21.30 10.27
N TYR A 14 15.56 21.97 9.22
CA TYR A 14 14.74 22.50 8.13
C TYR A 14 14.20 21.41 7.19
N GLN A 15 15.01 20.39 6.88
CA GLN A 15 14.56 19.25 6.07
C GLN A 15 13.48 18.44 6.81
N LYS A 16 13.61 18.26 8.14
CA LYS A 16 12.58 17.59 8.96
C LYS A 16 11.24 18.33 8.91
N LYS A 17 11.26 19.66 9.06
CA LYS A 17 10.04 20.48 8.96
C LYS A 17 9.41 20.38 7.58
N PHE A 18 10.22 20.49 6.52
CA PHE A 18 9.74 20.36 5.15
C PHE A 18 9.07 19.00 4.89
N ILE A 19 9.69 17.90 5.32
CA ILE A 19 9.14 16.55 5.23
C ILE A 19 7.77 16.48 5.92
N LEU A 20 7.69 16.91 7.19
CA LEU A 20 6.44 16.86 7.94
C LEU A 20 5.33 17.72 7.32
N THR A 21 5.66 18.93 6.87
CA THR A 21 4.68 19.82 6.24
C THR A 21 4.20 19.27 4.89
N LEU A 22 5.12 18.70 4.08
CA LEU A 22 4.77 18.09 2.80
C LEU A 22 3.92 16.84 2.98
N SER A 23 4.26 15.94 3.91
CA SER A 23 3.44 14.78 4.26
C SER A 23 2.04 15.19 4.72
N PHE A 24 1.94 16.23 5.57
CA PHE A 24 0.67 16.73 6.06
C PHE A 24 -0.20 17.32 4.95
N LEU A 25 0.39 18.10 4.03
CA LEU A 25 -0.32 18.65 2.87
C LEU A 25 -0.79 17.56 1.90
N LEU A 26 0.02 16.51 1.69
CA LEU A 26 -0.37 15.37 0.86
C LEU A 26 -1.55 14.60 1.50
N ILE A 27 -1.53 14.36 2.81
CA ILE A 27 -2.63 13.73 3.54
C ILE A 27 -3.92 14.56 3.43
N LEU A 28 -3.83 15.88 3.54
CA LEU A 28 -4.98 16.78 3.36
C LEU A 28 -5.53 16.76 1.92
N SER A 29 -4.67 16.60 0.92
CA SER A 29 -5.07 16.55 -0.48
C SER A 29 -5.80 15.26 -0.88
N SER A 30 -5.55 14.16 -0.16
CA SER A 30 -6.21 12.86 -0.38
C SER A 30 -7.68 12.80 0.04
N LEU A 31 -8.24 13.86 0.64
CA LEU A 31 -9.65 13.93 1.06
C LEU A 31 -10.66 14.09 -0.10
N ILE A 32 -10.19 14.04 -1.34
CA ILE A 32 -11.04 14.19 -2.54
C ILE A 32 -10.91 12.93 -3.39
N ALA A 33 -11.46 11.82 -2.89
CA ALA A 33 -11.61 10.62 -3.69
C ALA A 33 -12.94 9.94 -3.35
N GLU A 34 -14.01 10.40 -4.00
CA GLU A 34 -15.32 9.74 -3.92
C GLU A 34 -15.22 8.41 -4.68
N ALA A 35 -15.05 7.31 -3.94
CA ALA A 35 -15.06 5.97 -4.51
C ALA A 35 -16.51 5.54 -4.78
N GLN A 36 -16.85 5.34 -6.06
CA GLN A 36 -18.12 4.73 -6.47
C GLN A 36 -18.24 3.34 -5.82
N GLN A 37 -19.34 3.04 -5.14
CA GLN A 37 -19.57 1.72 -4.54
C GLN A 37 -19.70 0.67 -5.65
N PRO A 38 -18.76 -0.28 -5.79
CA PRO A 38 -18.88 -1.33 -6.79
C PRO A 38 -19.99 -2.32 -6.40
N LEU A 39 -20.56 -2.98 -7.40
CA LEU A 39 -21.56 -4.02 -7.21
C LEU A 39 -20.81 -5.32 -6.89
N VAL A 40 -20.87 -5.77 -5.64
CA VAL A 40 -20.08 -6.91 -5.13
C VAL A 40 -20.91 -8.18 -5.08
N ALA A 41 -20.34 -9.30 -5.53
CA ALA A 41 -20.93 -10.62 -5.36
C ALA A 41 -21.21 -10.92 -3.88
N ASP A 42 -22.37 -11.50 -3.58
CA ASP A 42 -22.81 -11.74 -2.20
C ASP A 42 -22.11 -12.94 -1.53
N ARG A 43 -21.57 -13.87 -2.33
CA ARG A 43 -20.98 -15.14 -1.87
C ARG A 43 -19.80 -15.56 -2.75
N LEU A 44 -18.93 -16.41 -2.20
CA LEU A 44 -17.85 -17.08 -2.94
C LEU A 44 -18.44 -18.08 -3.94
N ASN A 45 -18.60 -17.66 -5.20
CA ASN A 45 -19.13 -18.49 -6.27
C ASN A 45 -18.50 -18.12 -7.62
N GLY A 46 -18.98 -18.76 -8.70
CA GLY A 46 -18.52 -18.45 -10.06
C GLY A 46 -18.81 -17.01 -10.52
N ILE A 47 -19.76 -16.31 -9.90
CA ILE A 47 -20.03 -14.89 -10.18
C ILE A 47 -18.90 -14.03 -9.61
N PHE A 48 -18.48 -14.28 -8.36
CA PHE A 48 -17.34 -13.61 -7.75
C PHE A 48 -16.05 -13.80 -8.57
N LEU A 49 -15.78 -15.02 -9.04
CA LEU A 49 -14.61 -15.26 -9.91
C LEU A 49 -14.68 -14.49 -11.22
N LYS A 50 -15.86 -14.43 -11.86
CA LYS A 50 -16.06 -13.62 -13.07
C LYS A 50 -15.89 -12.13 -12.80
N GLN A 51 -16.34 -11.66 -11.63
CA GLN A 51 -16.19 -10.28 -11.20
C GLN A 51 -14.71 -9.92 -11.05
N ILE A 52 -13.92 -10.70 -10.30
CA ILE A 52 -12.47 -10.48 -10.17
C ILE A 52 -11.79 -10.37 -11.54
N LEU A 53 -12.10 -11.29 -12.45
CA LEU A 53 -11.50 -11.28 -13.79
C LEU A 53 -11.92 -10.05 -14.59
N ALA A 54 -13.20 -9.67 -14.54
CA ALA A 54 -13.71 -8.48 -15.22
C ALA A 54 -13.06 -7.19 -14.65
N ASP A 55 -13.05 -7.04 -13.32
CA ASP A 55 -12.53 -5.88 -12.62
C ASP A 55 -11.01 -5.76 -12.82
N THR A 56 -10.27 -6.86 -12.73
CA THR A 56 -8.83 -6.90 -13.04
C THR A 56 -8.56 -6.48 -14.49
N GLY A 57 -9.34 -7.03 -15.45
CA GLY A 57 -9.23 -6.67 -16.86
C GLY A 57 -9.52 -5.19 -17.11
N GLN A 58 -10.52 -4.63 -16.43
CA GLN A 58 -10.82 -3.20 -16.48
C GLN A 58 -9.68 -2.36 -15.90
N MET A 59 -9.08 -2.75 -14.77
CA MET A 59 -7.96 -2.02 -14.16
C MET A 59 -6.72 -2.01 -15.05
N ILE A 60 -6.34 -3.16 -15.63
CA ILE A 60 -5.18 -3.27 -16.53
C ILE A 60 -5.36 -2.39 -17.77
N THR A 61 -6.58 -2.37 -18.32
CA THR A 61 -6.89 -1.59 -19.53
C THR A 61 -7.30 -0.14 -19.21
N SER A 62 -7.34 0.25 -17.93
CA SER A 62 -7.81 1.57 -17.51
C SER A 62 -6.96 2.74 -18.02
N PRO A 63 -5.60 2.66 -18.12
CA PRO A 63 -4.79 3.79 -18.58
C PRO A 63 -5.16 4.25 -20.00
N ALA A 64 -5.56 3.32 -20.88
CA ALA A 64 -6.00 3.63 -22.24
C ALA A 64 -7.33 4.40 -22.30
N ARG A 65 -8.11 4.40 -21.21
CA ARG A 65 -9.44 5.05 -21.10
C ARG A 65 -9.47 6.20 -20.10
N TRP A 66 -8.33 6.56 -19.50
CA TRP A 66 -8.27 7.62 -18.50
C TRP A 66 -8.59 8.99 -19.08
N SER A 67 -9.41 9.76 -18.37
CA SER A 67 -9.65 11.16 -18.66
C SER A 67 -8.39 12.00 -18.38
N ARG A 68 -8.38 13.26 -18.86
CA ARG A 68 -7.30 14.21 -18.52
C ARG A 68 -7.10 14.35 -17.01
N ASN A 69 -8.18 14.39 -16.24
CA ASN A 69 -8.12 14.49 -14.79
C ASN A 69 -7.48 13.26 -14.16
N ASN A 70 -7.79 12.05 -14.64
CA ASN A 70 -7.18 10.82 -14.14
C ASN A 70 -5.66 10.80 -14.40
N TRP A 71 -5.24 11.24 -15.59
CA TRP A 71 -3.82 11.39 -15.91
C TRP A 71 -3.12 12.44 -15.04
N LEU A 72 -3.78 13.55 -14.72
CA LEU A 72 -3.26 14.56 -13.81
C LEU A 72 -3.09 14.00 -12.39
N VAL A 73 -4.10 13.30 -11.86
CA VAL A 73 -4.04 12.66 -10.54
C VAL A 73 -2.92 11.63 -10.50
N PHE A 74 -2.79 10.79 -11.53
CA PHE A 74 -1.70 9.82 -11.65
C PHE A 74 -0.33 10.52 -11.68
N GLY A 75 -0.17 11.55 -12.53
CA GLY A 75 1.09 12.28 -12.67
C GLY A 75 1.50 12.98 -11.37
N LEU A 76 0.56 13.61 -10.66
CA LEU A 76 0.80 14.21 -9.35
C LEU A 76 1.17 13.17 -8.29
N SER A 77 0.51 12.02 -8.29
CA SER A 77 0.81 10.92 -7.35
C SER A 77 2.21 10.35 -7.59
N LEU A 78 2.57 10.17 -8.86
CA LEU A 78 3.90 9.70 -9.26
C LEU A 78 4.99 10.73 -8.91
N ALA A 79 4.78 12.00 -9.26
CA ALA A 79 5.71 13.08 -8.94
C ALA A 79 5.93 13.21 -7.43
N SER A 80 4.85 13.13 -6.65
CA SER A 80 4.92 13.14 -5.19
C SER A 80 5.72 11.97 -4.65
N SER A 81 5.51 10.76 -5.19
CA SER A 81 6.28 9.57 -4.81
C SER A 81 7.77 9.71 -5.13
N CYS A 82 8.10 10.24 -6.32
CA CYS A 82 9.48 10.48 -6.73
C CYS A 82 10.18 11.55 -5.89
N ALA A 83 9.45 12.56 -5.40
CA ALA A 83 9.99 13.62 -4.55
C ALA A 83 10.57 13.10 -3.22
N TRP A 84 10.13 11.92 -2.76
CA TRP A 84 10.62 11.28 -1.54
C TRP A 84 11.93 10.50 -1.71
N LEU A 85 12.29 10.10 -2.94
CA LEU A 85 13.47 9.26 -3.20
C LEU A 85 14.80 9.85 -2.67
N PRO A 86 15.08 11.17 -2.82
CA PRO A 86 16.35 11.75 -2.36
C PRO A 86 16.51 11.77 -0.84
N VAL A 87 15.40 11.76 -0.11
CA VAL A 87 15.38 11.84 1.36
C VAL A 87 15.11 10.49 2.02
N ASP A 88 14.96 9.42 1.24
CA ASP A 88 14.59 8.08 1.74
C ASP A 88 15.63 7.53 2.73
N ASN A 89 16.93 7.68 2.43
CA ASN A 89 18.02 7.28 3.34
C ASN A 89 17.99 8.10 4.65
N SER A 90 17.81 9.41 4.54
CA SER A 90 17.73 10.32 5.68
C SER A 90 16.54 10.01 6.60
N ILE A 91 15.41 9.62 6.01
CA ILE A 91 14.22 9.15 6.76
C ILE A 91 14.52 7.81 7.43
N HIS A 92 15.15 6.88 6.72
CA HIS A 92 15.51 5.57 7.26
C HIS A 92 16.41 5.70 8.50
N GLU A 93 17.50 6.47 8.40
CA GLU A 93 18.42 6.71 9.52
C GLU A 93 17.70 7.40 10.69
N TRP A 94 16.86 8.41 10.42
CA TRP A 94 16.10 9.07 11.47
C TRP A 94 15.14 8.13 12.22
N ILE A 95 14.48 7.21 11.51
CA ILE A 95 13.60 6.20 12.13
C ILE A 95 14.42 5.20 12.96
N GLN A 96 15.58 4.77 12.47
CA GLN A 96 16.50 3.88 13.19
C GLN A 96 17.03 4.55 14.47
N ASP A 97 17.39 5.83 14.42
CA ASP A 97 17.91 6.58 15.56
C ASP A 97 16.83 6.94 16.58
N SER A 98 15.58 7.11 16.14
CA SER A 98 14.43 7.46 17.00
C SER A 98 13.78 6.25 17.67
N HIS A 99 14.53 5.15 17.84
CA HIS A 99 14.04 3.90 18.39
C HIS A 99 13.46 4.10 19.79
N HIS A 100 12.13 3.95 19.93
CA HIS A 100 11.44 3.97 21.21
C HIS A 100 10.77 2.61 21.44
N PRO A 101 11.05 1.90 22.56
CA PRO A 101 10.56 0.54 22.80
C PRO A 101 9.04 0.38 22.64
N GLY A 102 8.27 1.37 23.10
CA GLY A 102 6.81 1.40 22.94
C GLY A 102 6.37 1.48 21.47
N LEU A 103 7.02 2.32 20.66
CA LEU A 103 6.71 2.45 19.22
C LEU A 103 7.11 1.20 18.45
N THR A 104 8.22 0.57 18.82
CA THR A 104 8.67 -0.70 18.21
C THR A 104 7.67 -1.83 18.46
N SER A 105 7.11 -1.94 19.67
CA SER A 105 6.10 -2.95 19.99
C SER A 105 4.81 -2.74 19.21
N VAL A 106 4.33 -1.50 19.14
CA VAL A 106 3.15 -1.15 18.33
C VAL A 106 3.41 -1.46 16.85
N SER A 107 4.56 -1.05 16.31
CA SER A 107 4.95 -1.34 14.94
C SER A 107 4.97 -2.84 14.64
N LYS A 108 5.46 -3.69 15.56
CA LYS A 108 5.45 -5.15 15.36
C LYS A 108 4.04 -5.71 15.26
N VAL A 109 3.10 -5.23 16.07
CA VAL A 109 1.69 -5.65 16.02
C VAL A 109 1.07 -5.25 14.68
N PHE A 110 1.24 -4.00 14.26
CA PHE A 110 0.71 -3.52 12.98
C PHE A 110 1.39 -4.19 11.78
N SER A 111 2.69 -4.44 11.83
CA SER A 111 3.41 -5.20 10.82
C SER A 111 2.95 -6.65 10.75
N GLY A 112 2.58 -7.25 11.89
CA GLY A 112 1.94 -8.57 11.94
C GLY A 112 0.55 -8.54 11.30
N ALA A 113 -0.31 -7.60 11.71
CA ALA A 113 -1.67 -7.49 11.19
C ALA A 113 -1.72 -7.13 9.70
N GLY A 114 -0.78 -6.31 9.23
CA GLY A 114 -0.64 -5.89 7.83
C GLY A 114 0.10 -6.89 6.94
N GLN A 115 0.51 -8.04 7.46
CA GLN A 115 1.02 -9.12 6.61
C GLN A 115 -0.10 -9.66 5.72
N PRO A 116 0.14 -9.89 4.43
CA PRO A 116 -0.88 -10.41 3.51
C PRO A 116 -1.56 -11.69 4.03
N LEU A 117 -0.80 -12.60 4.67
CA LEU A 117 -1.35 -13.82 5.23
C LEU A 117 -2.29 -13.58 6.41
N SER A 118 -1.93 -12.64 7.30
CA SER A 118 -2.77 -12.23 8.42
C SER A 118 -4.04 -11.53 7.93
N LEU A 119 -3.93 -10.69 6.91
CA LEU A 119 -5.08 -10.06 6.26
C LEU A 119 -6.02 -11.09 5.61
N ILE A 120 -5.49 -12.10 4.91
CA ILE A 120 -6.29 -13.22 4.38
C ILE A 120 -7.06 -13.91 5.52
N GLY A 121 -6.40 -14.17 6.66
CA GLY A 121 -7.05 -14.75 7.84
C GLY A 121 -8.18 -13.89 8.39
N ILE A 122 -7.95 -12.58 8.56
CA ILE A 122 -8.95 -11.61 9.03
C ILE A 122 -10.14 -11.55 8.09
N LEU A 123 -9.90 -11.48 6.79
CA LEU A 123 -10.96 -11.40 5.77
C LEU A 123 -11.77 -12.69 5.68
N SER A 124 -11.11 -13.84 5.78
CA SER A 124 -11.76 -15.15 5.83
C SER A 124 -12.65 -15.28 7.07
N ALA A 125 -12.16 -14.84 8.23
CA ALA A 125 -12.95 -14.81 9.46
C ALA A 125 -14.17 -13.89 9.32
N GLY A 126 -14.01 -12.70 8.72
CA GLY A 126 -15.12 -11.79 8.45
C GLY A 126 -16.16 -12.38 7.49
N TYR A 127 -15.74 -13.11 6.46
CA TYR A 127 -16.64 -13.80 5.55
C TYR A 127 -17.43 -14.90 6.26
N LEU A 128 -16.75 -15.74 7.05
CA LEU A 128 -17.38 -16.80 7.85
C LEU A 128 -18.35 -16.21 8.88
N ALA A 129 -18.00 -15.11 9.54
CA ALA A 129 -18.92 -14.40 10.42
C ALA A 129 -20.17 -13.92 9.67
N GLY A 130 -20.02 -13.43 8.43
CA GLY A 130 -21.15 -13.09 7.55
C GLY A 130 -22.02 -14.29 7.17
N GLU A 131 -21.43 -15.47 6.98
CA GLU A 131 -22.19 -16.71 6.76
C GLU A 131 -22.96 -17.14 8.01
N LEU A 132 -22.32 -17.14 9.17
CA LEU A 132 -22.93 -17.54 10.44
C LEU A 132 -24.02 -16.57 10.91
N THR A 133 -23.85 -15.27 10.66
CA THR A 133 -24.82 -14.22 11.02
C THR A 133 -25.83 -13.93 9.91
N HIS A 134 -25.74 -14.65 8.78
CA HIS A 134 -26.52 -14.40 7.57
C HIS A 134 -26.46 -12.94 7.06
N SER A 135 -25.38 -12.21 7.37
CA SER A 135 -25.21 -10.81 6.98
C SER A 135 -24.51 -10.67 5.63
N SER A 136 -25.26 -10.22 4.62
CA SER A 136 -24.72 -9.87 3.30
C SER A 136 -23.68 -8.76 3.36
N SER A 137 -23.83 -7.81 4.30
CA SER A 137 -22.88 -6.70 4.48
C SER A 137 -21.48 -7.20 4.87
N TRP A 138 -21.40 -8.14 5.81
CA TRP A 138 -20.12 -8.73 6.23
C TRP A 138 -19.49 -9.54 5.10
N ARG A 139 -20.27 -10.39 4.43
CA ARG A 139 -19.78 -11.19 3.29
C ARG A 139 -19.23 -10.29 2.17
N GLN A 140 -20.03 -9.33 1.70
CA GLN A 140 -19.64 -8.45 0.60
C GLN A 140 -18.41 -7.60 0.96
N THR A 141 -18.32 -7.10 2.19
CA THR A 141 -17.17 -6.30 2.63
C THR A 141 -15.90 -7.15 2.66
N SER A 142 -15.98 -8.37 3.20
CA SER A 142 -14.84 -9.31 3.21
C SER A 142 -14.42 -9.72 1.81
N LEU A 143 -15.38 -9.97 0.90
CA LEU A 143 -15.09 -10.33 -0.49
C LEU A 143 -14.46 -9.20 -1.28
N LEU A 144 -14.99 -7.99 -1.16
CA LEU A 144 -14.44 -6.80 -1.81
C LEU A 144 -13.02 -6.51 -1.31
N ALA A 145 -12.80 -6.60 0.01
CA ALA A 145 -11.48 -6.41 0.58
C ALA A 145 -10.49 -7.51 0.17
N ALA A 146 -10.95 -8.76 0.03
CA ALA A 146 -10.13 -9.86 -0.47
C ALA A 146 -9.76 -9.68 -1.93
N GLU A 147 -10.71 -9.28 -2.78
CA GLU A 147 -10.48 -8.92 -4.17
C GLU A 147 -9.46 -7.78 -4.29
N SER A 148 -9.65 -6.70 -3.52
CA SER A 148 -8.72 -5.57 -3.53
C SER A 148 -7.33 -5.96 -3.05
N LEU A 149 -7.21 -6.83 -2.05
CA LEU A 149 -5.93 -7.35 -1.57
C LEU A 149 -5.23 -8.17 -2.66
N LEU A 150 -5.95 -9.09 -3.30
CA LEU A 150 -5.41 -9.95 -4.36
C LEU A 150 -4.92 -9.15 -5.56
N ILE A 151 -5.74 -8.22 -6.05
CA ILE A 151 -5.37 -7.37 -7.19
C ILE A 151 -4.18 -6.48 -6.82
N THR A 152 -4.16 -5.91 -5.60
CA THR A 152 -3.04 -5.09 -5.14
C THR A 152 -1.73 -5.87 -5.08
N GLU A 153 -1.74 -7.07 -4.50
CA GLU A 153 -0.55 -7.92 -4.44
C GLU A 153 -0.04 -8.31 -5.83
N LEU A 154 -0.94 -8.54 -6.80
CA LEU A 154 -0.56 -8.79 -8.19
C LEU A 154 0.22 -7.58 -8.78
N PHE A 155 -0.30 -6.37 -8.63
CA PHE A 155 0.38 -5.15 -9.09
C PHE A 155 1.67 -4.87 -8.34
N VAL A 156 1.72 -5.15 -7.03
CA VAL A 156 2.95 -5.02 -6.22
C VAL A 156 4.03 -5.97 -6.73
N GLN A 157 3.70 -7.23 -6.97
CA GLN A 157 4.67 -8.21 -7.46
C GLN A 157 5.17 -7.85 -8.85
N PHE A 158 4.27 -7.44 -9.74
CA PHE A 158 4.64 -6.93 -11.05
C PHE A 158 5.60 -5.73 -10.90
N GLY A 159 5.25 -4.73 -10.10
CA GLY A 159 6.10 -3.56 -9.85
C GLY A 159 7.46 -3.91 -9.27
N LYS A 160 7.53 -4.83 -8.30
CA LYS A 160 8.78 -5.30 -7.71
C LYS A 160 9.71 -5.91 -8.74
N ILE A 161 9.18 -6.75 -9.62
CA ILE A 161 9.94 -7.37 -10.70
C ILE A 161 10.39 -6.31 -11.70
N THR A 162 9.50 -5.40 -12.12
CA THR A 162 9.82 -4.38 -13.12
C THR A 162 10.85 -3.37 -12.63
N PHE A 163 10.68 -2.79 -11.44
CA PHE A 163 11.55 -1.73 -10.93
C PHE A 163 12.84 -2.28 -10.33
N GLY A 164 12.78 -3.39 -9.60
CA GLY A 164 13.97 -4.02 -9.06
C GLY A 164 14.77 -3.17 -8.06
N ARG A 165 14.11 -2.33 -7.24
CA ARG A 165 14.80 -1.44 -6.31
C ARG A 165 15.49 -2.20 -5.18
N ALA A 166 16.76 -1.88 -4.92
CA ALA A 166 17.54 -2.45 -3.82
C ALA A 166 16.90 -2.18 -2.45
N ARG A 167 17.04 -3.15 -1.54
CA ARG A 167 16.63 -3.00 -0.14
C ARG A 167 17.66 -2.17 0.63
N PRO A 168 17.26 -1.43 1.68
CA PRO A 168 18.19 -0.64 2.49
C PRO A 168 19.36 -1.47 3.06
N TYR A 169 19.11 -2.72 3.42
CA TYR A 169 20.13 -3.62 3.98
C TYR A 169 21.18 -4.09 2.96
N ASN A 170 21.01 -3.86 1.65
CA ASN A 170 22.03 -4.19 0.65
C ASN A 170 23.15 -3.15 0.58
N LEU A 171 22.98 -1.97 1.20
CA LEU A 171 23.96 -0.87 1.20
C LEU A 171 24.34 -0.34 -0.21
N GLU A 172 23.50 -0.58 -1.22
CA GLU A 172 23.70 -0.11 -2.60
C GLU A 172 23.17 1.34 -2.82
N GLY A 173 22.52 1.92 -1.82
CA GLY A 173 21.91 3.25 -1.89
C GLY A 173 20.47 3.28 -2.41
N ALA A 174 19.76 4.37 -2.15
CA ALA A 174 18.32 4.53 -2.42
C ALA A 174 17.93 4.52 -3.90
N LEU A 175 18.89 4.80 -4.80
CA LEU A 175 18.72 4.90 -6.25
C LEU A 175 19.29 3.68 -7.01
N SER A 176 19.56 2.56 -6.33
CA SER A 176 19.97 1.32 -6.98
C SER A 176 18.74 0.54 -7.49
N PHE A 177 18.71 0.27 -8.80
CA PHE A 177 17.64 -0.43 -9.51
C PHE A 177 18.19 -1.55 -10.39
N HIS A 178 17.56 -2.72 -10.29
CA HIS A 178 17.89 -3.96 -11.00
C HIS A 178 16.64 -4.50 -11.71
N PRO A 179 16.23 -3.88 -12.82
CA PRO A 179 14.95 -4.18 -13.46
C PRO A 179 14.86 -5.65 -13.88
N PHE A 180 13.63 -6.17 -13.91
CA PHE A 180 13.28 -7.56 -14.26
C PHE A 180 13.95 -8.61 -13.38
N THR A 181 13.99 -8.34 -12.07
CA THR A 181 14.62 -9.24 -11.10
C THR A 181 13.63 -10.00 -10.23
N PHE A 182 13.95 -11.28 -10.00
CA PHE A 182 13.22 -12.16 -9.09
C PHE A 182 13.92 -12.31 -7.73
N ARG A 183 15.02 -11.61 -7.49
CA ARG A 183 15.74 -11.69 -6.21
C ARG A 183 15.13 -10.75 -5.19
N GLY A 184 14.69 -11.29 -4.05
CA GLY A 184 14.02 -10.51 -3.00
C GLY A 184 14.83 -9.31 -2.46
N GLN A 185 16.16 -9.38 -2.51
CA GLN A 185 17.06 -8.29 -2.12
C GLN A 185 16.91 -7.01 -2.97
N TRP A 186 16.39 -7.14 -4.18
CA TRP A 186 16.11 -6.04 -5.10
C TRP A 186 14.60 -5.85 -5.33
N GLN A 187 13.77 -6.28 -4.39
CA GLN A 187 12.31 -6.12 -4.46
C GLN A 187 11.81 -5.29 -3.29
N SER A 188 12.37 -4.08 -3.12
CA SER A 188 11.97 -3.14 -2.07
C SER A 188 10.78 -2.26 -2.44
N PHE A 189 10.60 -1.96 -3.73
CA PHE A 189 9.56 -1.05 -4.22
C PHE A 189 8.63 -1.74 -5.23
N PRO A 190 7.30 -1.61 -5.09
CA PRO A 190 6.58 -1.02 -3.96
C PRO A 190 6.51 -1.94 -2.72
N SER A 191 6.10 -1.39 -1.57
CA SER A 191 5.91 -2.15 -0.31
C SER A 191 4.63 -2.99 -0.35
N GLY A 192 4.76 -4.32 -0.26
CA GLY A 192 3.61 -5.23 -0.21
C GLY A 192 2.76 -5.05 1.05
N HIS A 193 3.37 -5.08 2.24
CA HIS A 193 2.66 -4.89 3.51
C HIS A 193 1.86 -3.58 3.54
N SER A 194 2.47 -2.47 3.08
CA SER A 194 1.82 -1.17 3.08
C SER A 194 0.66 -1.13 2.09
N ALA A 195 0.89 -1.64 0.87
CA ALA A 195 -0.15 -1.68 -0.16
C ALA A 195 -1.32 -2.58 0.24
N ALA A 196 -1.04 -3.77 0.78
CA ALA A 196 -2.03 -4.71 1.31
C ALA A 196 -2.86 -4.09 2.43
N ALA A 197 -2.21 -3.46 3.42
CA ALA A 197 -2.89 -2.81 4.53
C ALA A 197 -3.82 -1.69 4.05
N TRP A 198 -3.35 -0.84 3.13
CA TRP A 198 -4.17 0.23 2.56
C TRP A 198 -5.32 -0.30 1.71
N ALA A 199 -5.11 -1.34 0.90
CA ALA A 199 -6.15 -1.97 0.10
C ALA A 199 -7.31 -2.51 0.95
N VAL A 200 -7.00 -3.16 2.06
CA VAL A 200 -8.02 -3.66 3.00
C VAL A 200 -8.66 -2.52 3.79
N ALA A 201 -7.86 -1.54 4.26
CA ALA A 201 -8.39 -0.43 5.05
C ALA A 201 -9.37 0.44 4.24
N THR A 202 -9.04 0.79 2.99
CA THR A 202 -9.90 1.65 2.14
C THR A 202 -11.17 0.94 1.71
N THR A 203 -11.11 -0.36 1.45
CA THR A 203 -12.31 -1.15 1.13
C THR A 203 -13.23 -1.26 2.33
N VAL A 204 -12.72 -1.55 3.53
CA VAL A 204 -13.53 -1.57 4.75
C VAL A 204 -14.10 -0.19 5.07
N ALA A 205 -13.29 0.87 4.94
CA ALA A 205 -13.68 2.27 5.10
C ALA A 205 -14.85 2.64 4.20
N SER A 206 -14.76 2.36 2.90
CA SER A 206 -15.81 2.68 1.93
C SER A 206 -17.13 1.96 2.22
N ARG A 207 -17.10 0.77 2.83
CA ARG A 207 -18.30 -0.01 3.17
C ARG A 207 -18.90 0.38 4.53
N THR A 208 -18.17 1.12 5.34
CA THR A 208 -18.58 1.48 6.70
C THR A 208 -19.33 2.82 6.69
N ARG A 209 -20.49 2.88 7.35
CA ARG A 209 -21.28 4.13 7.46
C ARG A 209 -20.77 5.08 8.56
N ALA A 210 -19.85 4.63 9.40
CA ALA A 210 -19.29 5.43 10.49
C ALA A 210 -18.50 6.62 9.92
N GLY A 211 -18.88 7.84 10.29
CA GLY A 211 -18.35 9.07 9.69
C GLY A 211 -16.84 9.28 9.86
N TYR A 212 -16.21 8.61 10.83
CA TYR A 212 -14.76 8.68 11.08
C TYR A 212 -13.94 7.66 10.28
N LEU A 213 -14.57 6.75 9.54
CA LEU A 213 -13.92 5.78 8.65
C LEU A 213 -14.26 6.01 7.17
N LYS A 214 -14.93 7.10 6.82
CA LYS A 214 -15.13 7.46 5.41
C LYS A 214 -13.81 8.03 4.88
N ALA A 215 -13.21 7.31 3.94
CA ALA A 215 -12.05 7.75 3.16
C ALA A 215 -12.52 8.62 1.98
#